data_AF-A0A0S8H3D0-F1
#
_entry.id   AF-A0A0S8H3D0-F1
#
_cell.length_a   1.000
_cell.length_b   1.000
_cell.length_c   1.000
_cell.angle_alpha   90.00
_cell.angle_beta   90.00
_cell.angle_gamma   90.00
#
_symmetry.space_group_name_H-M   'P 1'
#
loop_
_entity.id
_entity.type
_entity.pdbx_description
1 polymer ?
#
loop_
_entity_poly.entity_id
_entity_poly.type
_entity_poly.pdbx_seq_one_letter_code
_entity_poly.pdbx_strand_id
1 'polypeptide(L)'
;MTADPKQPRVLVLRCRACRAALPAASNDVAFRCPQCGRAWEIDGAELDERPSLYVPPPAVASHPLLYLPYWSFSVAVFAKPTSVLPDEGQLTARDRAAQIRRAWVSAYAVHRPTYVGEWGLVYTRIQPDWEMRRGHGPEAPGAAISSQDAMKIAYHYVLAEIDRAADIGSLDLHL
;
A
#
# COMPACT_ATOMS: atom_id res chain seq x y z
N MET A 1 -39.22 -26.40 -1.91
CA MET A 1 -39.02 -24.98 -1.55
C MET A 1 -38.21 -24.32 -2.65
N THR A 2 -38.89 -23.75 -3.63
CA THR A 2 -38.29 -22.98 -4.73
C THR A 2 -37.95 -21.58 -4.22
N ALA A 3 -36.67 -21.24 -4.21
CA ALA A 3 -36.18 -19.94 -3.74
C ALA A 3 -36.77 -18.80 -4.61
N ASP A 4 -37.22 -17.74 -3.96
CA ASP A 4 -37.72 -16.51 -4.59
C ASP A 4 -36.59 -15.82 -5.39
N PRO A 5 -36.75 -15.60 -6.71
CA PRO A 5 -35.71 -15.02 -7.57
C PRO A 5 -35.34 -13.56 -7.21
N LYS A 6 -36.05 -12.91 -6.29
CA LYS A 6 -35.77 -11.52 -5.86
C LYS A 6 -34.88 -11.40 -4.62
N GLN A 7 -34.49 -12.50 -3.98
CA GLN A 7 -33.61 -12.41 -2.81
C GLN A 7 -32.13 -12.33 -3.23
N PRO A 8 -31.36 -11.35 -2.71
CA PRO A 8 -29.93 -11.29 -2.97
C PRO A 8 -29.28 -12.57 -2.43
N ARG A 9 -28.58 -13.29 -3.32
CA ARG A 9 -27.85 -14.51 -2.97
C ARG A 9 -26.40 -14.15 -2.67
N VAL A 10 -25.91 -14.55 -1.51
CA VAL A 10 -24.49 -14.46 -1.17
C VAL A 10 -23.76 -15.59 -1.90
N LEU A 11 -22.89 -15.24 -2.83
CA LEU A 11 -22.03 -16.18 -3.55
C LEU A 11 -20.63 -16.15 -2.96
N VAL A 12 -20.01 -17.32 -2.82
CA VAL A 12 -18.61 -17.42 -2.41
C VAL A 12 -17.73 -16.81 -3.49
N LEU A 13 -16.95 -15.79 -3.13
CA LEU A 13 -15.95 -15.21 -4.01
C LEU A 13 -14.85 -16.25 -4.30
N ARG A 14 -14.54 -16.47 -5.58
CA ARG A 14 -13.56 -17.49 -6.01
C ARG A 14 -12.43 -16.87 -6.81
N CYS A 15 -11.23 -17.41 -6.61
CA CYS A 15 -10.06 -17.02 -7.38
C CYS A 15 -10.28 -17.29 -8.88
N ARG A 16 -10.06 -16.27 -9.72
CA ARG A 16 -10.17 -16.41 -11.18
C ARG A 16 -9.12 -17.37 -11.78
N ALA A 17 -7.99 -17.59 -11.10
CA ALA A 17 -6.93 -18.49 -11.57
C ALA A 17 -7.09 -19.96 -11.16
N CYS A 18 -7.39 -20.26 -9.88
CA CYS A 18 -7.43 -21.65 -9.38
C CYS A 18 -8.79 -22.07 -8.79
N ARG A 19 -9.81 -21.20 -8.84
CA ARG A 19 -11.19 -21.44 -8.37
C ARG A 19 -11.36 -21.72 -6.86
N ALA A 20 -10.28 -21.68 -6.09
CA ALA A 20 -10.31 -21.73 -4.64
C ALA A 20 -11.15 -20.58 -4.06
N ALA A 21 -11.77 -20.80 -2.90
CA ALA A 21 -12.47 -19.74 -2.19
C ALA A 21 -11.48 -18.66 -1.76
N LEU A 22 -11.84 -17.40 -1.97
CA LEU A 22 -11.09 -16.25 -1.47
C LEU A 22 -11.60 -15.91 -0.08
N PRO A 23 -10.73 -15.93 0.96
CA PRO A 23 -11.12 -15.48 2.29
C PRO A 23 -11.38 -13.97 2.23
N ALA A 24 -12.56 -13.55 2.70
CA ALA A 24 -13.03 -12.18 2.62
C ALA A 24 -13.79 -11.82 3.90
N ALA A 25 -13.38 -10.76 4.58
CA ALA A 25 -14.22 -10.03 5.52
C ALA A 25 -15.20 -9.11 4.77
N SER A 26 -16.21 -8.60 5.47
CA SER A 26 -17.28 -7.79 4.87
C SER A 26 -16.82 -6.47 4.25
N ASN A 27 -15.65 -5.98 4.65
CA ASN A 27 -15.06 -4.71 4.22
C ASN A 27 -13.79 -4.90 3.37
N ASP A 28 -13.43 -6.15 3.05
CA ASP A 28 -12.26 -6.40 2.21
C ASP A 28 -12.59 -6.06 0.75
N VAL A 29 -11.68 -5.33 0.13
CA VAL A 29 -11.70 -4.95 -1.28
C VAL A 29 -10.57 -5.60 -2.07
N ALA A 30 -9.53 -6.11 -1.39
CA ALA A 30 -8.49 -6.91 -2.03
C ALA A 30 -8.20 -8.19 -1.23
N PHE A 31 -7.81 -9.25 -1.95
CA PHE A 31 -7.77 -10.62 -1.45
C PHE A 31 -6.53 -11.32 -1.96
N ARG A 32 -5.93 -12.17 -1.13
CA ARG A 32 -4.89 -13.09 -1.58
C ARG A 32 -5.43 -14.50 -1.62
N CYS A 33 -5.22 -15.19 -2.74
CA CYS A 33 -5.61 -16.58 -2.86
C CYS A 33 -4.66 -17.47 -2.04
N PRO A 34 -5.16 -18.26 -1.07
CA PRO A 34 -4.31 -19.13 -0.25
C PRO A 34 -3.74 -20.32 -1.04
N GLN A 35 -4.31 -20.66 -2.20
CA GLN A 35 -3.93 -21.83 -3.00
C GLN A 35 -2.91 -21.50 -4.10
N CYS A 36 -3.10 -20.40 -4.83
CA CYS A 36 -2.17 -20.01 -5.91
C CYS A 36 -1.33 -18.77 -5.59
N GLY A 37 -1.56 -18.12 -4.45
CA GLY A 37 -0.81 -16.96 -3.98
C GLY A 37 -1.09 -15.64 -4.72
N ARG A 38 -1.88 -15.66 -5.81
CA ARG A 38 -2.24 -14.46 -6.58
C ARG A 38 -3.14 -13.53 -5.76
N ALA A 39 -2.96 -12.23 -5.94
CA ALA A 39 -3.81 -11.23 -5.34
C ALA A 39 -4.85 -10.70 -6.34
N TRP A 40 -6.00 -10.33 -5.81
CA TRP A 40 -7.15 -9.83 -6.55
C TRP A 40 -7.69 -8.60 -5.85
N GLU A 41 -8.18 -7.63 -6.60
CA GLU A 41 -8.88 -6.45 -6.08
C GLU A 41 -10.25 -6.35 -6.74
N ILE A 42 -11.26 -5.98 -5.96
CA ILE A 42 -12.57 -5.59 -6.47
C ILE A 42 -12.48 -4.12 -6.91
N ASP A 43 -12.68 -3.87 -8.19
CA ASP A 43 -12.87 -2.54 -8.76
C ASP A 43 -14.28 -2.44 -9.35
N GLY A 44 -15.18 -1.83 -8.58
CA GLY A 44 -16.61 -1.81 -8.89
C GLY A 44 -17.21 -3.23 -8.94
N ALA A 45 -17.50 -3.72 -10.15
CA ALA A 45 -18.05 -5.06 -10.39
C ALA A 45 -16.99 -6.07 -10.84
N GLU A 46 -15.78 -5.62 -11.14
CA GLU A 46 -14.71 -6.46 -11.66
C GLU A 46 -13.78 -6.96 -10.56
N LEU A 47 -13.15 -8.12 -10.82
CA LEU A 47 -12.13 -8.69 -9.95
C LEU A 47 -10.81 -8.75 -10.73
N ASP A 48 -9.95 -7.78 -10.49
CA ASP A 48 -8.70 -7.58 -11.22
C ASP A 48 -7.51 -8.21 -10.52
N GLU A 49 -6.62 -8.82 -11.29
CA GLU A 49 -5.39 -9.38 -10.74
C GLU A 49 -4.45 -8.25 -10.32
N ARG A 50 -3.90 -8.34 -9.11
CA ARG A 50 -2.88 -7.42 -8.62
C ARG A 50 -1.56 -8.16 -8.41
N PRO A 51 -0.43 -7.60 -8.87
CA PRO A 51 0.87 -8.15 -8.54
C PRO A 51 1.04 -8.17 -7.02
N SER A 52 1.37 -9.35 -6.48
CA SER A 52 1.70 -9.49 -5.06
C SER A 52 3.19 -9.73 -4.92
N LEU A 53 3.79 -9.02 -3.98
CA LEU A 53 5.19 -9.15 -3.61
C LEU A 53 5.25 -9.53 -2.13
N TYR A 54 6.19 -10.40 -1.79
CA TYR A 54 6.49 -10.70 -0.40
C TYR A 54 7.88 -10.19 -0.05
N VAL A 55 8.00 -9.78 1.21
CA VAL A 55 9.16 -9.17 1.81
C VAL A 55 9.49 -9.94 3.09
N PRO A 56 10.68 -10.57 3.20
CA PRO A 56 11.03 -11.33 4.39
C PRO A 56 11.28 -10.41 5.60
N PRO A 57 11.11 -10.92 6.83
CA PRO A 57 11.54 -10.20 8.02
C PRO A 57 13.04 -9.88 7.99
N PRO A 58 13.47 -8.71 8.48
CA PRO A 58 14.88 -8.47 8.74
C PRO A 58 15.41 -9.54 9.69
N ALA A 59 16.60 -10.05 9.43
CA ALA A 59 17.20 -11.21 10.10
C ALA A 59 17.38 -11.06 11.62
N VAL A 60 17.22 -9.84 12.16
CA VAL A 60 17.56 -9.46 13.55
C VAL A 60 16.32 -9.14 14.39
N ALA A 61 15.12 -9.57 13.97
CA ALA A 61 13.92 -9.29 14.73
C ALA A 61 13.89 -10.12 16.04
N SER A 62 14.16 -9.46 17.18
CA SER A 62 14.04 -10.04 18.52
C SER A 62 12.58 -10.23 18.97
N HIS A 63 11.61 -9.83 18.15
CA HIS A 63 10.18 -9.85 18.42
C HIS A 63 9.41 -10.29 17.17
N PRO A 64 8.22 -10.89 17.31
CA PRO A 64 7.39 -11.26 16.17
C PRO A 64 6.99 -10.02 15.37
N LEU A 65 7.38 -9.97 14.10
CA LEU A 65 7.02 -8.91 13.16
C LEU A 65 5.70 -9.26 12.47
N LEU A 66 4.71 -8.40 12.65
CA LEU A 66 3.44 -8.46 11.91
C LEU A 66 3.61 -7.68 10.60
N TYR A 67 3.68 -8.41 9.49
CA TYR A 67 3.64 -7.84 8.15
C TYR A 67 2.20 -7.70 7.71
N LEU A 68 1.68 -6.49 7.86
CA LEU A 68 0.43 -6.11 7.22
C LEU A 68 0.68 -5.96 5.71
N PRO A 69 -0.15 -6.48 4.79
CA PRO A 69 -0.12 -6.06 3.40
C PRO A 69 -0.20 -4.54 3.25
N TYR A 70 0.62 -4.06 2.33
CA TYR A 70 0.72 -2.66 1.93
C TYR A 70 0.52 -2.57 0.42
N TRP A 71 -0.05 -1.45 -0.02
CA TRP A 71 0.14 -0.98 -1.38
C TRP A 71 1.51 -0.32 -1.49
N SER A 72 2.22 -0.56 -2.59
CA SER A 72 3.50 0.05 -2.89
C SER A 72 3.44 0.69 -4.26
N PHE A 73 3.78 1.98 -4.33
CA PHE A 73 3.80 2.78 -5.55
C PHE A 73 5.23 3.21 -5.84
N SER A 74 5.62 3.17 -7.12
CA SER A 74 6.84 3.85 -7.57
C SER A 74 6.55 5.35 -7.61
N VAL A 75 7.50 6.15 -7.14
CA VAL A 75 7.29 7.60 -7.02
C VAL A 75 8.39 8.31 -7.77
N ALA A 76 8.00 9.29 -8.59
CA ALA A 76 8.91 10.29 -9.13
C ALA A 76 8.46 11.67 -8.66
N VAL A 77 9.31 12.31 -7.87
CA VAL A 77 9.07 13.63 -7.31
C VAL A 77 9.96 14.66 -8.00
N PHE A 78 9.37 15.71 -8.52
CA PHE A 78 10.08 16.86 -9.06
C PHE A 78 9.78 18.10 -8.23
N ALA A 79 10.73 18.51 -7.39
CA ALA A 79 10.65 19.74 -6.62
C ALA A 79 11.51 20.82 -7.27
N LYS A 80 10.92 22.00 -7.51
CA LYS A 80 11.67 23.21 -7.87
C LYS A 80 11.96 24.00 -6.59
N PRO A 81 13.23 24.14 -6.19
CA PRO A 81 13.57 24.91 -5.00
C PRO A 81 13.25 26.39 -5.23
N THR A 82 12.82 27.09 -4.17
CA THR A 82 12.82 28.56 -4.15
C THR A 82 14.24 29.11 -4.08
N SER A 83 14.40 30.42 -4.26
CA SER A 83 15.68 31.12 -4.05
C SER A 83 16.15 31.15 -2.59
N VAL A 84 15.42 30.51 -1.68
CA VAL A 84 15.74 30.44 -0.25
C VAL A 84 16.63 29.22 -0.04
N LEU A 85 17.87 29.46 0.39
CA LEU A 85 18.79 28.38 0.77
C LEU A 85 18.36 27.83 2.13
N PRO A 86 18.33 26.49 2.31
CA PRO A 86 18.08 25.91 3.63
C PRO A 86 19.22 26.27 4.59
N ASP A 87 18.92 26.24 5.89
CA ASP A 87 19.93 26.40 6.95
C ASP A 87 21.03 25.34 6.83
N GLU A 88 22.25 25.64 7.31
CA GLU A 88 23.37 24.71 7.30
C GLU A 88 22.97 23.34 7.90
N GLY A 89 23.13 22.27 7.12
CA GLY A 89 22.83 20.90 7.52
C GLY A 89 21.41 20.41 7.22
N GLN A 90 20.51 21.25 6.70
CA GLN A 90 19.19 20.81 6.24
C GLN A 90 19.22 20.35 4.76
N LEU A 91 18.55 19.22 4.49
CA LEU A 91 18.34 18.73 3.12
C LEU A 91 17.38 19.67 2.36
N THR A 92 17.72 20.02 1.13
CA THR A 92 16.82 20.76 0.23
C THR A 92 15.57 19.93 -0.09
N ALA A 93 14.49 20.59 -0.51
CA ALA A 93 13.31 19.91 -1.03
C ALA A 93 13.64 18.98 -2.19
N ARG A 94 14.62 19.36 -3.04
CA ARG A 94 15.10 18.54 -4.15
C ARG A 94 15.80 17.27 -3.68
N ASP A 95 16.62 17.36 -2.63
CA ASP A 95 17.32 16.20 -2.08
C ASP A 95 16.34 15.23 -1.42
N ARG A 96 15.35 15.75 -0.69
CA ARG A 96 14.27 14.93 -0.12
C ARG A 96 13.44 14.25 -1.22
N ALA A 97 13.04 15.01 -2.23
CA ALA A 97 12.33 14.48 -3.41
C ALA A 97 13.10 13.34 -4.08
N ALA A 98 14.42 13.47 -4.24
CA ALA A 98 15.26 12.46 -4.86
C ALA A 98 15.41 11.16 -4.01
N GLN A 99 15.18 11.25 -2.70
CA GLN A 99 15.25 10.11 -1.78
C GLN A 99 13.95 9.29 -1.78
N ILE A 100 12.78 9.89 -2.03
CA ILE A 100 11.50 9.19 -2.04
C ILE A 100 11.29 8.50 -3.39
N ARG A 101 11.64 7.22 -3.47
CA ARG A 101 11.49 6.40 -4.70
C ARG A 101 10.24 5.53 -4.68
N ARG A 102 9.72 5.26 -3.49
CA ARG A 102 8.51 4.47 -3.28
C ARG A 102 7.65 5.07 -2.18
N ALA A 103 6.34 4.90 -2.29
CA ALA A 103 5.40 5.21 -1.25
C ALA A 103 4.64 3.95 -0.85
N TRP A 104 4.48 3.74 0.46
CA TRP A 104 3.77 2.61 1.04
C TRP A 104 2.56 3.09 1.82
N VAL A 105 1.46 2.38 1.64
CA VAL A 105 0.20 2.66 2.33
C VAL A 105 -0.37 1.36 2.85
N SER A 106 -0.71 1.32 4.14
CA SER A 106 -1.36 0.17 4.77
C SER A 106 -2.63 -0.18 4.02
N ALA A 107 -2.80 -1.45 3.67
CA ALA A 107 -3.98 -1.93 2.97
C ALA A 107 -5.16 -2.20 3.92
N TYR A 108 -4.95 -2.13 5.25
CA TYR A 108 -6.01 -2.28 6.26
C TYR A 108 -6.61 -0.97 6.71
N ALA A 109 -7.89 -1.00 7.03
CA ALA A 109 -8.55 0.05 7.80
C ALA A 109 -7.99 0.07 9.23
N VAL A 110 -7.15 1.06 9.53
CA VAL A 110 -6.62 1.24 10.88
C VAL A 110 -7.70 1.85 11.77
N HIS A 111 -8.46 1.01 12.47
CA HIS A 111 -9.55 1.46 13.35
C HIS A 111 -9.07 2.24 14.59
N ARG A 112 -7.77 2.19 14.92
CA ARG A 112 -7.14 3.00 15.99
C ARG A 112 -5.75 3.45 15.55
N PRO A 113 -5.60 4.70 15.05
CA PRO A 113 -4.32 5.22 14.55
C PRO A 113 -3.17 5.14 15.57
N THR A 114 -3.51 5.21 16.86
CA THR A 114 -2.57 5.15 17.98
C THR A 114 -1.87 3.80 18.15
N TYR A 115 -2.42 2.69 17.65
CA TYR A 115 -1.87 1.34 17.88
C TYR A 115 -1.01 0.80 16.74
N VAL A 116 -1.20 1.29 15.50
CA VAL A 116 -0.50 0.79 14.31
C VAL A 116 0.48 1.85 13.74
N GLY A 117 0.51 3.04 14.33
CA GLY A 117 1.34 4.15 13.86
C GLY A 117 0.82 4.78 12.57
N GLU A 118 1.65 5.63 11.95
CA GLU A 118 1.37 6.28 10.67
C GLU A 118 1.29 5.21 9.54
N TRP A 119 0.09 4.89 9.03
CA TRP A 119 -0.31 4.08 7.84
C TRP A 119 0.75 3.33 6.98
N GLY A 120 1.76 2.68 7.56
CA GLY A 120 2.92 2.17 6.79
C GLY A 120 3.86 3.27 6.29
N LEU A 121 3.62 4.52 6.69
CA LEU A 121 4.27 5.75 6.24
C LEU A 121 5.72 5.84 6.70
N VAL A 122 6.03 5.19 7.83
CA VAL A 122 7.39 4.99 8.31
C VAL A 122 8.26 4.34 7.21
N TYR A 123 7.75 3.36 6.46
CA TYR A 123 8.49 2.75 5.36
C TYR A 123 8.73 3.73 4.19
N THR A 124 7.78 4.64 3.92
CA THR A 124 7.95 5.73 2.94
C THR A 124 9.10 6.66 3.29
N ARG A 125 9.40 6.87 4.58
CA ARG A 125 10.57 7.67 4.98
C ARG A 125 11.87 6.87 4.94
N ILE A 126 11.86 5.62 5.42
CA ILE A 126 13.09 4.82 5.57
C ILE A 126 13.61 4.28 4.22
N GLN A 127 12.73 4.13 3.22
CA GLN A 127 13.06 3.55 1.91
C GLN A 127 13.86 2.24 2.01
N PRO A 128 13.34 1.21 2.71
CA PRO A 128 14.14 0.02 2.96
C PRO A 128 14.44 -0.74 1.67
N ASP A 129 15.62 -1.36 1.62
CA ASP A 129 15.95 -2.33 0.58
C ASP A 129 15.15 -3.61 0.81
N TRP A 130 14.50 -4.12 -0.24
CA TRP A 130 13.69 -5.32 -0.15
C TRP A 130 13.94 -6.24 -1.34
N GLU A 131 14.20 -7.52 -1.07
CA GLU A 131 14.23 -8.55 -2.10
C GLU A 131 12.80 -8.89 -2.55
N MET A 132 12.50 -8.64 -3.83
CA MET A 132 11.27 -9.08 -4.44
C MET A 132 11.36 -10.56 -4.79
N ARG A 133 10.58 -11.40 -4.10
CA ARG A 133 10.42 -12.81 -4.48
C ARG A 133 9.02 -13.09 -5.03
N ARG A 134 8.98 -13.83 -6.14
CA ARG A 134 7.75 -14.41 -6.68
C ARG A 134 7.47 -15.73 -5.96
N GLY A 135 6.26 -15.93 -5.46
CA GLY A 135 5.88 -17.23 -4.87
C GLY A 135 4.86 -17.11 -3.73
N HIS A 136 4.74 -18.20 -2.95
CA HIS A 136 3.92 -18.22 -1.75
C HIS A 136 4.59 -17.44 -0.62
N GLY A 137 4.21 -16.16 -0.48
CA GLY A 137 4.36 -15.44 0.78
C GLY A 137 3.44 -15.98 1.88
N PRO A 138 3.58 -15.49 3.13
CA PRO A 138 2.76 -15.88 4.26
C PRO A 138 1.28 -15.59 4.02
N GLU A 139 0.41 -16.30 4.73
CA GLU A 139 -1.02 -16.00 4.72
C GLU A 139 -1.24 -14.53 5.12
N ALA A 140 -2.00 -13.82 4.30
CA ALA A 140 -2.34 -12.43 4.51
C ALA A 140 -3.86 -12.31 4.52
N PRO A 141 -4.46 -11.65 5.53
CA PRO A 141 -5.87 -11.33 5.47
C PRO A 141 -6.18 -10.41 4.28
N GLY A 142 -7.46 -10.35 3.89
CA GLY A 142 -7.90 -9.37 2.90
C GLY A 142 -7.62 -7.94 3.36
N ALA A 143 -7.57 -7.04 2.39
CA ALA A 143 -7.28 -5.62 2.57
C ALA A 143 -8.55 -4.81 2.38
N ALA A 144 -8.75 -3.81 3.23
CA ALA A 144 -9.94 -2.94 3.24
C ALA A 144 -9.77 -1.63 2.48
N ILE A 145 -8.54 -1.28 2.08
CA ILE A 145 -8.24 -0.08 1.28
C ILE A 145 -7.93 -0.51 -0.15
N SER A 146 -8.59 0.13 -1.12
CA SER A 146 -8.36 -0.08 -2.54
C SER A 146 -7.01 0.49 -2.98
N SER A 147 -6.44 0.00 -4.07
CA SER A 147 -5.25 0.55 -4.70
C SER A 147 -5.47 2.01 -5.12
N GLN A 148 -6.67 2.35 -5.59
CA GLN A 148 -7.03 3.73 -5.96
C GLN A 148 -7.02 4.68 -4.74
N ASP A 149 -7.61 4.26 -3.62
CA ASP A 149 -7.62 5.09 -2.41
C ASP A 149 -6.24 5.15 -1.76
N ALA A 150 -5.51 4.04 -1.77
CA ALA A 150 -4.13 4.01 -1.34
C ALA A 150 -3.23 4.93 -2.17
N MET A 151 -3.46 5.04 -3.48
CA MET A 151 -2.74 5.97 -4.35
C MET A 151 -3.01 7.43 -3.96
N LYS A 152 -4.27 7.78 -3.65
CA LYS A 152 -4.62 9.13 -3.14
C LYS A 152 -3.92 9.42 -1.81
N ILE A 153 -3.90 8.45 -0.90
CA ILE A 153 -3.20 8.57 0.39
C ILE A 153 -1.69 8.76 0.16
N ALA A 154 -1.09 7.96 -0.71
CA ALA A 154 0.32 8.06 -1.07
C ALA A 154 0.65 9.45 -1.64
N TYR A 155 -0.20 9.98 -2.52
CA TYR A 155 -0.05 11.29 -3.13
C TYR A 155 0.04 12.40 -2.08
N HIS A 156 -0.96 12.48 -1.21
CA HIS A 156 -1.01 13.51 -0.16
C HIS A 156 0.13 13.36 0.85
N TYR A 157 0.54 12.13 1.15
CA TYR A 157 1.63 11.90 2.08
C TYR A 157 2.98 12.34 1.50
N VAL A 158 3.29 11.93 0.27
CA VAL A 158 4.54 12.34 -0.38
C VAL A 158 4.61 13.86 -0.46
N LEU A 159 3.53 14.52 -0.86
CA LEU A 159 3.40 15.98 -0.81
C LEU A 159 3.74 16.53 0.58
N ALA A 160 3.12 16.02 1.65
CA ALA A 160 3.34 16.50 3.00
C ALA A 160 4.79 16.26 3.49
N GLU A 161 5.44 15.17 3.08
CA GLU A 161 6.85 14.93 3.45
C GLU A 161 7.80 15.91 2.75
N ILE A 162 7.49 16.29 1.52
CA ILE A 162 8.28 17.27 0.78
C ILE A 162 8.01 18.67 1.35
N ASP A 163 6.75 19.04 1.56
CA ASP A 163 6.31 20.34 2.10
C ASP A 163 6.93 20.69 3.48
N ARG A 164 7.39 19.67 4.24
CA ARG A 164 8.21 19.88 5.43
C ARG A 164 9.60 20.47 5.16
N ALA A 165 10.01 20.64 3.91
CA ALA A 165 11.22 21.34 3.53
C ALA A 165 10.91 22.84 3.35
N ALA A 166 11.74 23.71 3.92
CA ALA A 166 11.50 25.15 3.99
C ALA A 166 11.61 25.88 2.62
N ASP A 167 11.98 25.18 1.55
CA ASP A 167 12.49 25.74 0.28
C ASP A 167 11.69 25.35 -0.98
N ILE A 168 10.35 25.20 -0.92
CA ILE A 168 9.54 24.77 -2.09
C ILE A 168 8.88 25.93 -2.82
N GLY A 169 9.10 26.01 -4.14
CA GLY A 169 8.41 26.95 -5.04
C GLY A 169 7.30 26.31 -5.87
N SER A 170 7.51 25.08 -6.35
CA SER A 170 6.47 24.24 -6.95
C SER A 170 6.82 22.76 -6.87
N LEU A 171 5.80 21.89 -6.92
CA LEU A 171 5.95 20.44 -6.89
C LEU A 171 5.13 19.75 -7.97
N ASP A 172 5.75 18.84 -8.73
CA ASP A 172 5.08 17.88 -9.60
C ASP A 172 5.35 16.45 -9.09
N LEU A 173 4.28 15.67 -8.92
CA LEU A 173 4.31 14.32 -8.34
C LEU A 173 3.66 13.30 -9.29
N HIS A 174 4.39 12.24 -9.62
CA HIS A 174 3.91 11.11 -10.42
C HIS A 174 3.99 9.81 -9.60
N LEU A 175 2.87 9.08 -9.58
CA LEU A 175 2.68 7.77 -8.93
C LEU A 175 2.33 6.69 -9.98
#